data_AF-A0A8S3UWT7-F1
#
_entry.id   AF-A0A8S3UWT7-F1
#
_cell.length_a   1.000
_cell.length_b   1.000
_cell.length_c   1.000
_cell.angle_alpha   90.00
_cell.angle_beta   90.00
_cell.angle_gamma   90.00
#
_symmetry.space_group_name_H-M   'P 1'
#
loop_
_entity.id
_entity.type
_entity.pdbx_description
1 polymer ?
#
loop_
_entity_poly.entity_id
_entity_poly.type
_entity_poly.pdbx_seq_one_letter_code
_entity_poly.pdbx_strand_id
1 'polypeptide(L)'
;MNTLGRALKISTPILMENVVNFGKYTQPQSDVLYRLKGVILHHGSTPRSGHYTTVLVDGAKKVELNDSSFTIYEGNKIMTNSYIALYEQINSTEDISCSVLSDATRYLCELESFRIQMECESEVDGISVRKVKILRSLSEGHDDSKYVTELLRQGVKTLAKNLYPHL
;
A
#
# COMPACT_ATOMS: atom_id res chain seq x y z
N MET A 1 -38.84 3.45 -31.01
CA MET A 1 -37.72 2.55 -30.69
C MET A 1 -36.92 3.20 -29.56
N ASN A 2 -37.00 2.66 -28.33
CA ASN A 2 -36.25 3.21 -27.21
C ASN A 2 -34.77 2.82 -27.35
N THR A 3 -33.93 3.78 -27.73
CA THR A 3 -32.47 3.69 -27.54
C THR A 3 -32.18 3.88 -26.05
N LEU A 4 -32.55 2.88 -25.24
CA LEU A 4 -32.06 2.76 -23.87
C LEU A 4 -30.54 2.65 -23.97
N GLY A 5 -29.84 3.65 -23.44
CA GLY A 5 -28.39 3.70 -23.40
C GLY A 5 -27.84 2.38 -22.88
N ARG A 6 -26.97 1.73 -23.67
CA ARG A 6 -26.29 0.51 -23.23
C ARG A 6 -25.29 0.88 -22.15
N ALA A 7 -25.41 0.28 -20.97
CA ALA A 7 -24.40 0.40 -19.93
C ALA A 7 -23.09 -0.25 -20.42
N LEU A 8 -21.98 0.48 -20.30
CA LEU A 8 -20.64 0.02 -20.67
C LEU A 8 -19.82 -0.24 -19.41
N LYS A 9 -19.02 -1.31 -19.41
CA LYS A 9 -18.03 -1.54 -18.36
C LYS A 9 -16.80 -0.70 -18.68
N ILE A 10 -16.33 0.06 -17.69
CA ILE A 10 -15.04 0.74 -17.76
C ILE A 10 -13.98 -0.23 -17.22
N SER A 11 -13.02 -0.60 -18.06
CA SER A 11 -11.95 -1.56 -17.72
C SER A 11 -10.62 -0.88 -17.42
N THR A 12 -10.59 0.46 -17.35
CA THR A 12 -9.38 1.22 -17.01
C THR A 12 -8.87 0.79 -15.63
N PRO A 13 -7.58 0.42 -15.49
CA PRO A 13 -7.01 0.10 -14.19
C PRO A 13 -7.14 1.28 -13.23
N ILE A 14 -7.64 1.01 -12.02
CA ILE A 14 -7.67 1.98 -10.92
C ILE A 14 -6.72 1.46 -9.85
N LEU A 15 -5.70 2.26 -9.52
CA LEU A 15 -4.81 1.97 -8.41
C LEU A 15 -5.54 2.30 -7.11
N MET A 16 -5.69 1.30 -6.24
CA MET A 16 -6.27 1.47 -4.92
C MET A 16 -5.15 1.64 -3.91
N GLU A 17 -5.21 2.74 -3.15
CA GLU A 17 -4.27 3.02 -2.07
C GLU A 17 -4.61 2.14 -0.87
N ASN A 18 -3.58 1.60 -0.21
CA ASN A 18 -3.73 0.79 1.00
C ASN A 18 -4.26 1.60 2.18
N VAL A 19 -3.96 2.90 2.22
CA VAL A 19 -4.46 3.83 3.23
C VAL A 19 -4.94 5.09 2.52
N VAL A 20 -6.17 5.51 2.79
CA VAL A 20 -6.76 6.72 2.22
C VAL A 20 -7.17 7.67 3.35
N ASN A 21 -6.90 8.96 3.20
CA ASN A 21 -7.41 10.00 4.09
C ASN A 21 -8.64 10.65 3.47
N PHE A 22 -9.82 10.36 4.04
CA PHE A 22 -11.08 10.98 3.64
C PHE A 22 -11.39 12.27 4.42
N GLY A 23 -10.48 12.74 5.28
CA GLY A 23 -10.68 13.92 6.12
C GLY A 23 -11.03 15.20 5.37
N LYS A 24 -10.53 15.36 4.14
CA LYS A 24 -10.91 16.49 3.26
C LYS A 24 -12.40 16.55 2.91
N TYR A 25 -13.14 15.45 3.09
CA TYR A 25 -14.56 15.34 2.80
C TYR A 25 -15.45 15.34 4.06
N THR A 26 -14.86 15.45 5.25
CA THR A 26 -15.60 15.50 6.51
C THR A 26 -15.68 16.93 7.06
N GLN A 27 -16.67 17.18 7.93
CA GLN A 27 -16.77 18.42 8.70
C GLN A 27 -16.83 18.09 10.20
N PRO A 28 -15.92 18.63 11.03
CA PRO A 28 -14.73 19.42 10.66
C PRO A 28 -13.73 18.61 9.82
N GLN A 29 -12.79 19.30 9.16
CA GLN A 29 -11.72 18.67 8.37
C GLN A 29 -10.68 18.03 9.31
N SER A 30 -11.06 16.93 9.95
CA SER A 30 -10.19 16.09 10.77
C SER A 30 -9.58 14.98 9.92
N ASP A 31 -8.43 14.44 10.31
CA ASP A 31 -7.89 13.25 9.67
C ASP A 31 -8.84 12.06 9.88
N VAL A 32 -9.33 11.50 8.78
CA VAL A 32 -10.17 10.30 8.80
C VAL A 32 -9.53 9.26 7.89
N LEU A 33 -8.67 8.45 8.49
CA LEU A 33 -7.88 7.44 7.79
C LEU A 33 -8.64 6.13 7.69
N TYR A 34 -8.58 5.52 6.51
CA TYR A 34 -9.13 4.19 6.25
C TYR A 34 -8.08 3.28 5.64
N ARG A 35 -8.08 2.01 6.06
CA ARG A 35 -7.23 0.96 5.49
C ARG A 35 -8.01 0.09 4.53
N LEU A 36 -7.44 -0.23 3.38
CA LEU A 36 -7.99 -1.20 2.45
C LEU A 36 -7.97 -2.60 3.08
N LYS A 37 -9.13 -3.25 3.17
CA LYS A 37 -9.29 -4.61 3.72
C LYS A 37 -9.67 -5.64 2.68
N GLY A 38 -10.26 -5.21 1.57
CA GLY A 38 -10.56 -6.11 0.48
C GLY A 38 -11.08 -5.41 -0.75
N VAL A 39 -11.12 -6.16 -1.84
CA VAL A 39 -11.62 -5.72 -3.14
C VAL A 39 -12.40 -6.84 -3.78
N ILE A 40 -13.59 -6.52 -4.29
CA ILE A 40 -14.36 -7.42 -5.15
C ILE A 40 -13.97 -7.12 -6.59
N LEU A 41 -13.47 -8.13 -7.30
CA LEU A 41 -13.11 -8.05 -8.71
C LEU A 41 -14.27 -8.59 -9.56
N HIS A 42 -14.45 -8.01 -10.75
CA HIS A 42 -15.42 -8.51 -11.72
C HIS A 42 -14.75 -8.84 -13.06
N HIS A 43 -14.65 -10.13 -13.36
CA HIS A 43 -14.06 -10.72 -14.56
C HIS A 43 -15.10 -10.92 -15.67
N GLY A 44 -15.76 -9.82 -16.04
CA GLY A 44 -16.72 -9.78 -17.15
C GLY A 44 -16.36 -8.72 -18.17
N SER A 45 -16.70 -8.92 -19.44
CA SER A 45 -16.58 -7.90 -20.48
C SER A 45 -17.77 -6.93 -20.51
N THR A 46 -18.90 -7.31 -19.89
CA THR A 46 -20.11 -6.47 -19.80
C THR A 46 -20.49 -6.27 -18.33
N PRO A 47 -21.23 -5.20 -17.97
CA PRO A 47 -21.67 -4.99 -16.59
C PRO A 47 -22.64 -6.06 -16.05
N ARG A 48 -23.23 -6.89 -16.93
CA ARG A 48 -24.31 -7.82 -16.59
C ARG A 48 -23.90 -9.30 -16.58
N SER A 49 -22.66 -9.59 -16.95
CA SER A 49 -22.16 -10.96 -17.08
C SER A 49 -20.68 -11.01 -16.75
N GLY A 50 -20.29 -11.97 -15.92
CA GLY A 50 -18.90 -12.22 -15.60
C GLY A 50 -18.77 -13.09 -14.36
N HIS A 51 -17.54 -13.23 -13.92
CA HIS A 51 -17.20 -13.95 -12.70
C HIS A 51 -16.73 -12.98 -11.62
N TYR A 52 -17.08 -13.22 -10.36
CA TYR A 52 -16.65 -12.37 -9.26
C TYR A 52 -15.66 -13.11 -8.38
N THR A 53 -14.57 -12.44 -8.02
CA THR A 53 -13.63 -12.93 -7.02
C THR A 53 -13.45 -11.88 -5.94
N THR A 54 -13.00 -12.29 -4.76
CA THR A 54 -12.75 -11.38 -3.63
C THR A 54 -11.31 -11.45 -3.23
N VAL A 55 -10.61 -10.32 -3.21
CA VAL A 55 -9.25 -10.21 -2.67
C VAL A 55 -9.35 -9.65 -1.27
N LEU A 56 -8.90 -10.39 -0.26
CA LEU A 56 -8.66 -9.90 1.09
C LEU A 56 -7.26 -9.30 1.17
N VAL A 57 -7.12 -8.16 1.83
CA VAL A 57 -5.88 -7.40 1.97
C VAL A 57 -5.50 -7.32 3.44
N ASP A 58 -4.30 -7.81 3.76
CA ASP A 58 -3.69 -7.70 5.09
C ASP A 58 -2.24 -7.23 4.94
N GLY A 59 -2.08 -5.91 4.98
CA GLY A 59 -0.81 -5.25 4.69
C GLY A 59 -0.30 -5.56 3.28
N ALA A 60 0.92 -6.11 3.18
CA ALA A 60 1.48 -6.56 1.90
C ALA A 60 0.95 -7.92 1.41
N LYS A 61 0.23 -8.68 2.24
CA LYS A 61 -0.34 -9.97 1.86
C LYS A 61 -1.72 -9.79 1.24
N LYS A 62 -1.96 -10.47 0.13
CA LYS A 62 -3.27 -10.49 -0.53
C LYS A 62 -3.71 -11.92 -0.75
N VAL A 63 -4.97 -12.21 -0.44
CA VAL A 63 -5.56 -13.54 -0.66
C VAL A 63 -6.78 -13.39 -1.54
N GLU A 64 -6.72 -13.93 -2.75
CA GLU A 64 -7.89 -13.99 -3.63
C GLU A 64 -8.67 -15.27 -3.39
N LEU A 65 -9.95 -15.11 -3.09
CA LEU A 65 -10.96 -16.14 -3.00
C LEU A 65 -11.70 -16.20 -4.33
N ASN A 66 -11.67 -17.36 -4.95
CA ASN A 66 -12.30 -17.67 -6.22
C ASN A 66 -13.13 -18.96 -6.04
N ASP A 67 -14.40 -18.79 -5.70
CA ASP A 67 -15.33 -19.85 -5.34
C ASP A 67 -14.76 -20.79 -4.26
N SER A 68 -14.45 -22.04 -4.62
CA SER A 68 -13.90 -23.05 -3.72
C SER A 68 -12.38 -23.03 -3.61
N SER A 69 -11.71 -22.08 -4.27
CA SER A 69 -10.26 -21.99 -4.34
C SER A 69 -9.76 -20.67 -3.75
N PHE A 70 -8.52 -20.67 -3.26
CA PHE A 70 -7.83 -19.46 -2.85
C PHE A 70 -6.43 -19.38 -3.44
N THR A 71 -5.95 -18.17 -3.68
CA THR A 71 -4.59 -17.89 -4.14
C THR A 71 -3.99 -16.80 -3.28
N ILE A 72 -2.78 -17.02 -2.78
CA ILE A 72 -2.03 -16.04 -1.99
C ILE A 72 -1.07 -15.31 -2.95
N TYR A 73 -1.04 -13.99 -2.85
CA TYR A 73 -0.09 -13.14 -3.55
C TYR A 73 0.86 -12.52 -2.55
N GLU A 74 2.15 -12.60 -2.86
CA GLU A 74 3.21 -11.89 -2.18
C GLU A 74 3.53 -10.60 -2.96
N GLY A 75 3.58 -9.47 -2.25
CA GLY A 75 3.94 -8.17 -2.83
C GLY A 75 2.80 -7.40 -3.50
N ASN A 76 3.18 -6.44 -4.34
CA ASN A 76 2.26 -5.44 -4.90
C ASN A 76 1.50 -5.95 -6.13
N LYS A 77 0.61 -6.94 -5.95
CA LYS A 77 -0.39 -7.27 -7.00
C LYS A 77 -1.25 -6.04 -7.27
N ILE A 78 -1.23 -5.57 -8.52
CA ILE A 78 -2.16 -4.55 -9.02
C ILE A 78 -3.51 -5.23 -9.21
N MET A 79 -4.52 -4.76 -8.49
CA MET A 79 -5.90 -5.24 -8.62
C MET A 79 -6.55 -4.51 -9.80
N THR A 80 -6.59 -5.18 -10.95
CA THR A 80 -7.33 -4.71 -12.12
C THR A 80 -8.78 -5.20 -12.07
N ASN A 81 -9.70 -4.52 -12.73
CA ASN A 81 -11.14 -4.84 -12.72
C ASN A 81 -11.80 -4.79 -11.33
N SER A 82 -11.26 -3.98 -10.42
CA SER A 82 -11.86 -3.71 -9.13
C SER A 82 -13.24 -3.09 -9.30
N TYR A 83 -14.25 -3.73 -8.72
CA TYR A 83 -15.65 -3.30 -8.80
C TYR A 83 -16.10 -2.63 -7.50
N ILE A 84 -15.74 -3.20 -6.35
CA ILE A 84 -16.04 -2.66 -5.02
C ILE A 84 -14.77 -2.73 -4.18
N ALA A 85 -14.46 -1.66 -3.45
CA ALA A 85 -13.39 -1.64 -2.46
C ALA A 85 -13.98 -1.57 -1.05
N LEU A 86 -13.39 -2.33 -0.13
CA LEU A 86 -13.77 -2.41 1.27
C LEU A 86 -12.69 -1.75 2.11
N TYR A 87 -13.07 -0.70 2.81
CA TYR A 87 -12.18 0.10 3.65
C TYR A 87 -12.66 0.06 5.11
N GLU A 88 -11.72 -0.12 6.04
CA GLU A 88 -11.96 -0.10 7.48
C GLU A 88 -11.39 1.19 8.06
N GLN A 89 -12.19 1.89 8.86
CA GLN A 89 -11.75 3.13 9.51
C GLN A 89 -10.70 2.82 10.58
N ILE A 90 -9.62 3.59 10.60
CA ILE A 90 -8.59 3.50 11.62
C ILE A 90 -8.99 4.45 12.75
N ASN A 91 -9.50 3.88 13.85
CA ASN A 91 -10.08 4.66 14.96
C ASN A 91 -9.05 5.04 16.05
N SER A 92 -7.87 4.42 16.06
CA SER A 92 -6.85 4.65 17.09
C SER A 92 -5.44 4.71 16.50
N THR A 93 -4.55 5.46 17.16
CA THR A 93 -3.11 5.48 16.83
C THR A 93 -2.40 4.17 17.16
N GLU A 94 -2.97 3.32 18.02
CA GLU A 94 -2.42 2.00 18.36
C GLU A 94 -2.58 1.02 17.19
N ASP A 95 -3.67 1.13 16.41
CA ASP A 95 -3.88 0.32 15.20
C ASP A 95 -2.95 0.71 14.03
N ILE A 96 -2.32 1.88 14.11
CA ILE A 96 -1.33 2.38 13.14
C ILE A 96 0.06 1.80 13.44
N SER A 97 0.33 1.38 14.68
CA SER A 97 1.70 1.37 15.21
C SER A 97 2.59 0.21 14.77
N CYS A 98 2.06 -0.86 14.15
CA CYS A 98 2.89 -1.98 13.72
C CYS A 98 2.67 -2.39 12.26
N SER A 99 1.43 -2.58 11.82
CA SER A 99 1.17 -3.03 10.44
C SER A 99 1.51 -1.95 9.41
N VAL A 100 0.94 -0.74 9.55
CA VAL A 100 1.15 0.38 8.61
C VAL A 100 2.60 0.84 8.61
N LEU A 101 3.25 0.92 9.78
CA LEU A 101 4.67 1.25 9.85
C LEU A 101 5.54 0.15 9.25
N SER A 102 5.22 -1.14 9.47
CA SER A 102 5.94 -2.25 8.82
C SER A 102 5.76 -2.26 7.31
N ASP A 103 4.56 -1.95 6.81
CA ASP A 103 4.25 -1.97 5.38
C ASP A 103 4.85 -0.74 4.68
N ALA A 104 4.79 0.43 5.30
CA ALA A 104 5.46 1.64 4.80
C ALA A 104 6.98 1.48 4.81
N THR A 105 7.55 0.90 5.88
CA THR A 105 8.98 0.60 5.96
C THR A 105 9.37 -0.45 4.92
N ARG A 106 8.57 -1.50 4.73
CA ARG A 106 8.81 -2.54 3.71
C ARG A 106 8.75 -1.94 2.30
N TYR A 107 7.78 -1.10 2.00
CA TYR A 107 7.68 -0.41 0.71
C TYR A 107 8.87 0.51 0.44
N LEU A 108 9.30 1.27 1.46
CA LEU A 108 10.52 2.09 1.35
C LEU A 108 11.77 1.21 1.18
N CYS A 109 11.84 0.07 1.85
CA CYS A 109 12.92 -0.91 1.65
C CYS A 109 12.91 -1.49 0.23
N GLU A 110 11.75 -1.85 -0.31
CA GLU A 110 11.60 -2.36 -1.68
C GLU A 110 12.00 -1.31 -2.72
N LEU A 111 11.58 -0.05 -2.53
CA LEU A 111 11.97 1.07 -3.39
C LEU A 111 13.47 1.39 -3.30
N GLU A 112 14.06 1.37 -2.10
CA GLU A 112 15.50 1.54 -1.93
C GLU A 112 16.28 0.34 -2.45
N SER A 113 15.80 -0.90 -2.30
CA SER A 113 16.41 -2.08 -2.93
C SER A 113 16.39 -1.97 -4.45
N PHE A 114 15.29 -1.48 -5.03
CA PHE A 114 15.19 -1.21 -6.46
C PHE A 114 16.14 -0.08 -6.90
N ARG A 115 16.23 1.01 -6.12
CA ARG A 115 17.17 2.12 -6.36
C ARG A 115 18.62 1.68 -6.24
N ILE A 116 18.96 0.88 -5.23
CA ILE A 116 20.31 0.32 -5.02
C ILE A 116 20.65 -0.66 -6.13
N GLN A 117 19.70 -1.45 -6.62
CA GLN A 117 19.94 -2.34 -7.76
C GLN A 117 20.23 -1.55 -9.04
N MET A 118 19.51 -0.45 -9.27
CA MET A 118 19.82 0.50 -10.35
C MET A 118 21.15 1.25 -10.14
N GLU A 119 21.48 1.66 -8.91
CA GLU A 119 22.73 2.35 -8.59
C GLU A 119 23.93 1.39 -8.57
N CYS A 120 23.76 0.10 -8.32
CA CYS A 120 24.81 -0.91 -8.43
C CYS A 120 25.17 -1.25 -9.88
N GLU A 121 24.28 -0.97 -10.84
CA GLU A 121 24.63 -0.98 -12.27
C GLU A 121 25.42 0.28 -12.67
N SER A 122 25.56 1.27 -11.78
CA SER A 122 26.38 2.46 -11.95
C SER A 122 27.34 2.64 -10.77
N GLU A 123 28.50 1.98 -10.80
CA GLU A 123 29.55 2.10 -9.76
C GLU A 123 29.74 3.55 -9.24
N VAL A 124 29.31 3.85 -8.01
CA VAL A 124 29.90 4.93 -7.18
C VAL A 124 29.75 4.66 -5.67
N ASP A 125 30.90 4.36 -5.06
CA ASP A 125 31.37 4.61 -3.68
C ASP A 125 30.42 4.63 -2.46
N GLY A 126 30.60 3.61 -1.61
CA GLY A 126 30.91 3.77 -0.18
C GLY A 126 29.79 4.13 0.80
N ILE A 127 28.71 4.77 0.36
CA ILE A 127 27.62 5.26 1.24
C ILE A 127 26.52 4.19 1.44
N SER A 128 26.41 3.24 0.50
CA SER A 128 25.34 2.23 0.46
C SER A 128 25.39 1.20 1.61
N VAL A 129 26.60 0.83 2.07
CA VAL A 129 26.77 -0.33 2.98
C VAL A 129 26.27 -0.07 4.41
N ARG A 130 26.39 1.15 4.94
CA ARG A 130 25.91 1.47 6.31
C ARG A 130 24.38 1.55 6.40
N LYS A 131 23.71 2.05 5.36
CA LYS A 131 22.23 2.12 5.30
C LYS A 131 21.60 0.73 5.21
N VAL A 132 22.18 -0.17 4.41
CA VAL A 132 21.72 -1.57 4.28
C VAL A 132 21.82 -2.33 5.61
N LYS A 133 22.87 -2.09 6.40
CA LYS A 133 23.06 -2.74 7.71
C LYS A 133 21.96 -2.35 8.71
N ILE A 134 21.52 -1.09 8.70
CA ILE A 134 20.43 -0.60 9.56
C ILE A 134 19.08 -1.18 9.14
N LEU A 135 18.79 -1.21 7.83
CA LEU A 135 17.54 -1.78 7.30
C LEU A 135 17.41 -3.29 7.57
N ARG A 136 18.53 -4.02 7.56
CA ARG A 136 18.56 -5.44 7.90
C ARG A 136 18.29 -5.69 9.38
N SER A 137 18.88 -4.92 10.28
CA SER A 137 18.60 -4.97 11.72
C SER A 137 17.13 -4.66 12.05
N LEU A 138 16.47 -3.82 11.24
CA LEU A 138 15.03 -3.53 11.34
C LEU A 138 14.15 -4.72 10.92
N SER A 139 14.58 -5.52 9.94
CA SER A 139 13.84 -6.71 9.48
C SER A 139 14.00 -7.93 10.39
N GLU A 140 15.10 -8.00 11.15
CA GLU A 140 15.47 -9.17 11.97
C GLU A 140 14.94 -9.10 13.42
N GLY A 141 14.15 -8.08 13.77
CA GLY A 141 13.36 -8.06 15.01
C GLY A 141 14.16 -7.94 16.31
N HIS A 142 15.31 -7.26 16.29
CA HIS A 142 16.06 -6.98 17.52
C HIS A 142 15.36 -5.93 18.40
N ASP A 143 15.30 -6.21 19.70
CA ASP A 143 14.56 -5.51 20.77
C ASP A 143 15.13 -4.12 21.16
N ASP A 144 15.75 -3.41 20.23
CA ASP A 144 16.20 -2.02 20.42
C ASP A 144 15.17 -1.03 19.85
N SER A 145 13.90 -1.28 20.18
CA SER A 145 12.72 -0.53 19.75
C SER A 145 12.86 0.98 19.89
N LYS A 146 13.52 1.47 20.95
CA LYS A 146 13.72 2.92 21.18
C LYS A 146 14.73 3.54 20.21
N TYR A 147 15.82 2.86 19.91
CA TYR A 147 16.85 3.37 19.00
C TYR A 147 16.37 3.37 17.56
N VAL A 148 15.68 2.30 17.18
CA VAL A 148 15.00 2.14 15.89
C VAL A 148 13.93 3.21 15.67
N THR A 149 13.08 3.45 16.67
CA THR A 149 12.01 4.45 16.58
C THR A 149 12.56 5.86 16.43
N GLU A 150 13.61 6.21 17.17
CA GLU A 150 14.23 7.54 17.06
C GLU A 150 14.94 7.74 15.71
N LEU A 151 15.59 6.70 15.17
CA LEU A 151 16.18 6.75 13.84
C LEU A 151 15.13 6.87 12.73
N LEU A 152 14.01 6.15 12.82
CA LEU A 152 12.89 6.28 11.89
C LEU A 152 12.29 7.69 11.97
N ARG A 153 12.10 8.23 13.17
CA ARG A 153 11.61 9.59 13.39
C ARG A 153 12.52 10.64 12.77
N GLN A 154 13.84 10.48 12.88
CA GLN A 154 14.82 11.37 12.26
C GLN A 154 14.88 11.21 10.74
N GLY A 155 14.77 9.97 10.23
CA GLY A 155 14.70 9.67 8.80
C GLY A 155 13.47 10.29 8.14
N VAL A 156 12.29 10.09 8.73
CA VAL A 156 11.02 10.66 8.24
C VAL A 156 11.05 12.18 8.28
N LYS A 157 11.59 12.80 9.34
CA LYS A 157 11.77 14.27 9.41
C LYS A 157 12.68 14.80 8.29
N THR A 158 13.75 14.08 8.00
CA THR A 158 14.70 14.46 6.93
C THR A 158 14.06 14.32 5.56
N LEU A 159 13.32 13.24 5.33
CA LEU A 159 12.57 13.02 4.08
C LEU A 159 11.47 14.07 3.89
N ALA A 160 10.70 14.38 4.94
CA ALA A 160 9.66 15.41 4.90
C ALA A 160 10.24 16.78 4.55
N LYS A 161 11.41 17.14 5.14
CA LYS A 161 12.11 18.40 4.84
C LYS A 161 12.62 18.47 3.40
N ASN A 162 13.03 17.34 2.82
CA ASN A 162 13.53 17.30 1.44
C ASN A 162 12.41 17.26 0.40
N LEU A 163 11.29 16.60 0.72
CA LEU A 163 10.12 16.53 -0.17
C LEU A 163 9.25 17.79 -0.12
N TYR A 164 9.25 18.49 1.01
CA TYR A 164 8.47 19.70 1.22
C TYR A 164 9.35 20.82 1.82
N PRO A 165 10.29 21.39 1.06
CA PRO A 165 11.27 22.35 1.57
C PRO A 165 10.70 23.72 1.98
N HIS A 166 9.41 23.95 1.74
CA HIS A 166 8.72 25.21 2.00
C HIS A 166 7.66 25.12 3.13
N LEU A 167 7.59 23.99 3.84
CA LEU A 167 6.88 23.83 5.10
C LEU A 167 7.88 23.86 6.26
#